data_AF-A0A1Y2A1S7-F1
#
_entry.id   AF-A0A1Y2A1S7-F1
#
_cell.length_a   1.000
_cell.length_b   1.000
_cell.length_c   1.000
_cell.angle_alpha   90.00
_cell.angle_beta   90.00
_cell.angle_gamma   90.00
#
_symmetry.space_group_name_H-M   'P 1'
#
loop_
_entity.id
_entity.type
_entity.pdbx_description
1 polymer ?
#
loop_
_entity_poly.entity_id
_entity_poly.type
_entity_poly.pdbx_seq_one_letter_code
_entity_poly.pdbx_strand_id
1 'polypeptide(L)'
;MAAPIGKVDRQTTTPFLLRLFYKLGSFYRLDDFSPDTRLPSHLQIYTWPDCTIRELTTLLVAGLNAIDPSLLPSPYAGTRIAFRMVFADMQSSRPGRYTGRELGSVVIGAMDDDSDTATSAEMLKNMDGEPNKTLGDGRFVIGDFISCAVLPPAADGSVQPAPAALV
;
A
#
# COMPACT_ATOMS: atom_id res chain seq x y z
N MET A 1 -8.39 25.19 0.98
CA MET A 1 -8.40 24.23 -0.15
C MET A 1 -6.95 24.02 -0.56
N ALA A 2 -6.39 22.82 -0.37
CA ALA A 2 -5.03 22.53 -0.82
C ALA A 2 -5.07 22.35 -2.34
N ALA A 3 -4.21 23.06 -3.08
CA ALA A 3 -4.11 22.91 -4.53
C ALA A 3 -3.76 21.45 -4.86
N PRO A 4 -4.29 20.88 -5.97
CA PRO A 4 -3.84 19.57 -6.41
C PRO A 4 -2.34 19.67 -6.68
N ILE A 5 -1.58 18.76 -6.08
CA ILE A 5 -0.14 18.65 -6.35
C ILE A 5 -0.03 18.42 -7.86
N GLY A 6 0.55 19.40 -8.56
CA GLY A 6 0.70 19.33 -10.01
C GLY A 6 1.41 18.04 -10.39
N LYS A 7 0.98 17.42 -11.49
CA LYS A 7 1.58 16.20 -12.02
C LYS A 7 3.10 16.38 -12.12
N VAL A 8 3.85 15.57 -11.39
CA VAL A 8 5.32 15.66 -11.35
C VAL A 8 5.88 15.17 -12.67
N ASP A 9 6.82 15.92 -13.24
CA ASP A 9 7.57 15.46 -14.40
C ASP A 9 8.64 14.45 -13.94
N ARG A 10 8.33 13.16 -14.12
CA ARG A 10 9.16 12.02 -13.73
C ARG A 10 10.44 11.87 -14.59
N GLN A 11 10.57 12.58 -15.71
CA GLN A 11 11.79 12.54 -16.53
C GLN A 11 12.87 13.49 -16.01
N THR A 12 12.46 14.61 -15.42
CA THR A 12 13.36 15.66 -14.94
C THR A 12 13.51 15.65 -13.43
N THR A 13 12.54 15.09 -12.70
CA THR A 13 12.55 15.02 -11.24
C THR A 13 13.13 13.69 -10.78
N THR A 14 14.14 13.72 -9.90
CA THR A 14 14.70 12.50 -9.29
C THR A 14 13.68 11.86 -8.35
N PRO A 15 13.43 10.53 -8.46
CA PRO A 15 12.55 9.82 -7.53
C PRO A 15 13.17 9.73 -6.14
N PHE A 16 12.32 9.61 -5.12
CA PHE A 16 12.75 9.29 -3.76
C PHE A 16 12.59 7.80 -3.46
N LEU A 17 13.31 7.33 -2.45
CA LEU A 17 13.18 5.97 -1.94
C LEU A 17 12.00 5.87 -0.98
N LEU A 18 10.98 5.11 -1.36
CA LEU A 18 9.86 4.71 -0.53
C LEU A 18 10.14 3.34 0.10
N ARG A 19 9.95 3.23 1.41
CA ARG A 19 9.96 1.94 2.13
C ARG A 19 8.54 1.48 2.37
N LEU A 20 8.14 0.43 1.66
CA LEU A 20 6.82 -0.18 1.76
C LEU A 20 6.92 -1.48 2.55
N PHE A 21 6.34 -1.49 3.74
CA PHE A 21 6.23 -2.66 4.60
C PHE A 21 4.95 -3.41 4.27
N TYR A 22 5.01 -4.74 4.19
CA TYR A 22 3.83 -5.56 3.90
C TYR A 22 3.66 -6.64 4.96
N LYS A 23 2.41 -6.96 5.26
CA LYS A 23 2.05 -8.06 6.15
C LYS A 23 0.74 -8.69 5.72
N LEU A 24 0.70 -10.02 5.75
CA LEU A 24 -0.51 -10.79 5.44
C LEU A 24 -1.47 -10.76 6.64
N GLY A 25 -2.75 -10.53 6.37
CA GLY A 25 -3.83 -10.61 7.37
C GLY A 25 -3.96 -9.42 8.33
N SER A 26 -2.94 -8.57 8.49
CA SER A 26 -2.99 -7.42 9.41
C SER A 26 -1.88 -6.40 9.13
N PHE A 27 -1.94 -5.24 9.79
CA PHE A 27 -0.82 -4.29 9.82
C PHE A 27 0.26 -4.69 10.83
N TYR A 28 1.46 -4.12 10.66
CA TYR A 28 2.46 -4.07 11.74
C TYR A 28 2.00 -3.14 12.86
N ARG A 29 2.46 -3.39 14.08
CA ARG A 29 2.21 -2.48 15.21
C ARG A 29 3.10 -1.26 15.04
N LEU A 30 2.69 -0.13 15.60
CA LEU A 30 3.50 1.10 15.56
C LEU A 30 4.85 0.92 16.26
N ASP A 31 4.88 0.10 17.31
CA ASP A 31 6.10 -0.23 18.05
C ASP A 31 7.13 -0.99 17.20
N ASP A 32 6.71 -1.74 16.17
CA ASP A 32 7.61 -2.47 15.27
C ASP A 32 8.47 -1.52 14.40
N PHE A 33 8.09 -0.24 14.33
CA PHE A 33 8.82 0.80 13.59
C PHE A 33 9.80 1.59 14.49
N SER A 34 9.84 1.31 15.80
CA SER A 34 10.74 1.96 16.75
C SER A 34 12.21 1.78 16.34
N PRO A 35 13.08 2.80 16.50
CA PRO A 35 14.51 2.68 16.20
C PRO A 35 15.23 1.56 16.97
N ASP A 36 14.69 1.16 18.12
CA ASP A 36 15.25 0.10 18.96
C ASP A 36 14.95 -1.31 18.43
N THR A 37 14.04 -1.45 17.46
CA THR A 37 13.60 -2.73 16.92
C THR A 37 14.12 -2.92 15.49
N ARG A 38 14.47 -4.16 15.14
CA ARG A 38 14.82 -4.50 13.76
C ARG A 38 13.58 -4.33 12.87
N LEU A 39 13.67 -3.42 11.91
CA LEU A 39 12.59 -3.15 10.97
C LEU A 39 12.13 -4.44 10.24
N PRO A 40 10.81 -4.63 10.06
CA PRO A 40 10.28 -5.77 9.32
C PRO A 40 10.71 -5.80 7.84
N SER A 41 10.44 -6.93 7.19
CA SER A 41 10.62 -7.10 5.74
C SER A 41 9.85 -6.02 4.97
N HIS A 42 10.53 -5.37 4.03
CA HIS A 42 9.98 -4.26 3.26
C HIS A 42 10.48 -4.28 1.81
N LEU A 43 9.68 -3.70 0.94
CA LEU A 43 10.03 -3.38 -0.44
C LEU A 43 10.59 -1.97 -0.51
N GLN A 44 11.60 -1.81 -1.36
CA GLN A 44 12.22 -0.53 -1.66
C GLN A 44 11.77 -0.11 -3.05
N ILE A 45 11.00 0.97 -3.12
CA ILE A 45 10.36 1.45 -4.34
C ILE A 45 10.87 2.86 -4.61
N TYR A 46 11.39 3.11 -5.82
CA TYR A 46 11.71 4.47 -6.25
C TYR A 46 10.47 5.10 -6.89
N THR A 47 9.99 6.19 -6.32
CA THR A 47 8.76 6.83 -6.78
C THR A 47 8.72 8.33 -6.50
N TRP A 48 7.59 8.97 -6.82
CA TRP A 48 7.34 10.40 -6.71
C TRP A 48 6.06 10.67 -5.89
N PRO A 49 5.83 11.92 -5.45
CA PRO A 49 4.66 12.26 -4.63
C PRO A 49 3.32 12.08 -5.34
N ASP A 50 3.31 12.10 -6.68
CA ASP A 50 2.12 11.85 -7.51
C ASP A 50 1.78 10.36 -7.65
N CYS A 51 2.57 9.47 -7.03
CA CYS A 51 2.33 8.04 -7.09
C CYS A 51 0.99 7.68 -6.45
N THR A 52 0.18 6.92 -7.20
CA THR A 52 -1.18 6.54 -6.77
C THR A 52 -1.16 5.23 -5.99
N ILE A 53 -2.20 5.00 -5.17
CA ILE A 53 -2.39 3.72 -4.49
C ILE A 53 -2.45 2.56 -5.49
N ARG A 54 -3.03 2.78 -6.68
CA ARG A 54 -3.00 1.80 -7.78
C ARG A 54 -1.59 1.42 -8.21
N GLU A 55 -0.73 2.41 -8.45
CA GLU A 55 0.67 2.16 -8.81
C GLU A 55 1.40 1.42 -7.70
N LEU A 56 1.22 1.85 -6.44
CA LEU A 56 1.80 1.17 -5.27
C LEU A 56 1.34 -0.29 -5.16
N THR A 57 0.06 -0.54 -5.39
CA THR A 57 -0.51 -1.89 -5.38
C THR A 57 0.10 -2.76 -6.47
N THR A 58 0.27 -2.20 -7.66
CA THR A 58 0.91 -2.88 -8.78
C THR A 58 2.34 -3.27 -8.48
N LEU A 59 3.12 -2.36 -7.90
CA LEU A 59 4.50 -2.61 -7.51
C LEU A 59 4.59 -3.61 -6.35
N LEU A 60 3.65 -3.56 -5.40
CA LEU A 60 3.57 -4.51 -4.30
C LEU A 60 3.30 -5.92 -4.81
N VAL A 61 2.28 -6.12 -5.64
CA VAL A 61 1.94 -7.44 -6.18
C VAL A 61 3.09 -7.99 -7.04
N ALA A 62 3.67 -7.17 -7.92
CA ALA A 62 4.82 -7.56 -8.71
C ALA A 62 6.03 -7.94 -7.85
N GLY A 63 6.32 -7.16 -6.80
CA GLY A 63 7.41 -7.41 -5.88
C GLY A 63 7.21 -8.68 -5.05
N LEU A 64 6.00 -8.93 -4.54
CA LEU A 64 5.69 -10.14 -3.78
C LEU A 64 5.79 -11.39 -4.67
N ASN A 65 5.26 -11.34 -5.89
CA ASN A 65 5.37 -12.44 -6.85
C ASN A 65 6.83 -12.73 -7.25
N ALA A 66 7.68 -11.70 -7.32
CA ALA A 66 9.10 -11.87 -7.63
C ALA A 66 9.90 -12.47 -6.45
N ILE A 67 9.50 -12.19 -5.21
CA ILE A 67 10.14 -12.74 -4.01
C ILE A 67 9.70 -14.19 -3.79
N ASP A 68 8.38 -14.42 -3.74
CA ASP A 68 7.80 -15.73 -3.54
C ASP A 68 6.37 -15.77 -4.12
N PRO A 69 6.14 -16.52 -5.22
CA PRO A 69 4.84 -16.62 -5.86
C PRO A 69 3.78 -17.33 -5.00
N SER A 70 4.16 -17.96 -3.88
CA SER A 70 3.21 -18.58 -2.95
C SER A 70 2.52 -17.58 -2.01
N LEU A 71 3.06 -16.36 -1.86
CA LEU A 71 2.54 -15.35 -0.94
C LEU A 71 1.19 -14.77 -1.40
N LEU A 72 0.96 -14.74 -2.71
CA LEU A 72 -0.31 -14.40 -3.30
C LEU A 72 -0.66 -15.43 -4.38
N PRO A 73 -1.36 -16.51 -4.01
CA PRO A 73 -1.82 -17.48 -4.98
C PRO A 73 -2.86 -16.84 -5.92
N SER A 74 -2.73 -17.13 -7.23
CA SER A 74 -3.76 -16.79 -8.21
C SER A 74 -5.01 -17.65 -7.97
N PRO A 75 -6.23 -17.07 -8.01
CA PRO A 75 -6.56 -15.69 -8.39
C PRO A 75 -6.37 -14.68 -7.26
N TYR A 76 -5.77 -13.54 -7.59
CA TYR A 76 -5.64 -12.38 -6.69
C TYR A 76 -6.96 -11.64 -6.47
N ALA A 77 -8.01 -11.99 -7.22
CA ALA A 77 -9.32 -11.38 -7.14
C ALA A 77 -9.92 -11.51 -5.74
N GLY A 78 -10.55 -10.43 -5.27
CA GLY A 78 -11.10 -10.32 -3.93
C GLY A 78 -10.07 -10.00 -2.83
N THR A 79 -8.78 -9.90 -3.18
CA THR A 79 -7.74 -9.46 -2.22
C THR A 79 -7.91 -7.97 -1.93
N ARG A 80 -8.08 -7.63 -0.64
CA ARG A 80 -8.06 -6.24 -0.18
C ARG A 80 -6.65 -5.87 0.26
N ILE A 81 -6.16 -4.73 -0.22
CA ILE A 81 -4.88 -4.17 0.19
C ILE A 81 -5.17 -2.82 0.83
N ALA A 82 -4.92 -2.72 2.13
CA ALA A 82 -5.07 -1.48 2.89
C ALA A 82 -3.71 -0.83 3.08
N PHE A 83 -3.63 0.47 2.81
CA PHE A 83 -2.43 1.29 2.90
C PHE A 83 -2.53 2.26 4.05
N ARG A 84 -1.44 2.36 4.80
CA ARG A 84 -1.32 3.24 5.94
C ARG A 84 0.05 3.89 5.95
N MET A 85 0.08 5.17 6.24
CA MET A 85 1.30 5.91 6.48
C MET A 85 1.69 5.79 7.95
N VAL A 86 2.98 5.62 8.21
CA VAL A 86 3.56 5.57 9.54
C VAL A 86 4.68 6.60 9.59
N PHE A 87 4.59 7.55 10.50
CA PHE A 87 5.53 8.66 10.61
C PHE A 87 5.88 8.92 12.06
N ALA A 88 7.08 9.47 12.29
CA ALA A 88 7.53 9.80 13.63
C ALA A 88 6.70 10.98 14.18
N ASP A 89 6.16 10.84 15.39
CA ASP A 89 5.46 11.90 16.08
C ASP A 89 6.47 12.90 16.66
N MET A 90 6.82 13.91 15.84
CA MET A 90 7.68 15.02 16.27
C MET A 90 7.05 15.92 17.34
N GLN A 91 5.74 15.81 17.58
CA GLN A 91 5.04 16.66 18.55
C GLN A 91 4.96 16.03 19.95
N SER A 92 5.13 14.71 20.04
CA SER A 92 5.20 14.05 21.34
C SER A 92 6.50 14.37 22.07
N SER A 93 6.39 14.64 23.37
CA SER A 93 7.52 14.86 24.29
C SER A 93 8.43 13.63 24.48
N ARG A 94 8.16 12.53 23.78
CA ARG A 94 8.92 11.28 23.82
C ARG A 94 9.50 10.99 22.42
N PRO A 95 10.80 11.21 22.20
CA PRO A 95 11.42 10.82 20.93
C PRO A 95 11.24 9.31 20.70
N GLY A 96 10.90 8.91 19.47
CA GLY A 96 10.77 7.50 19.08
C GLY A 96 9.34 6.96 18.99
N ARG A 97 8.30 7.76 19.29
CA ARG A 97 6.92 7.33 19.07
C ARG A 97 6.53 7.50 17.61
N TYR A 98 6.10 6.42 16.98
CA TYR A 98 5.49 6.47 15.64
C TYR A 98 3.97 6.57 15.76
N THR A 99 3.36 7.32 14.86
CA THR A 99 1.92 7.38 14.69
C THR A 99 1.53 6.93 13.29
N GLY A 100 0.26 6.55 13.13
CA GLY A 100 -0.26 6.06 11.86
C GLY A 100 -1.39 6.92 11.34
N ARG A 101 -1.45 7.07 10.02
CA ARG A 101 -2.60 7.67 9.33
C ARG A 101 -3.04 6.75 8.19
N GLU A 102 -4.33 6.50 8.10
CA GLU A 102 -4.88 5.74 6.98
C GLU A 102 -4.67 6.50 5.67
N LEU A 103 -4.04 5.83 4.69
CA LEU A 103 -3.84 6.39 3.36
C LEU A 103 -5.02 6.00 2.46
N GLY A 104 -5.49 4.77 2.55
CA GLY A 104 -6.68 4.28 1.84
C GLY A 104 -6.64 2.77 1.65
N SER A 105 -7.67 2.21 1.01
CA SER A 105 -7.67 0.79 0.66
C SER A 105 -8.15 0.55 -0.76
N VAL A 106 -7.66 -0.53 -1.35
CA VAL A 106 -8.11 -1.01 -2.65
C VAL A 106 -8.48 -2.48 -2.57
N VAL A 107 -9.43 -2.88 -3.40
CA VAL A 107 -9.78 -4.27 -3.60
C VAL A 107 -9.46 -4.62 -5.04
N ILE A 108 -8.73 -5.70 -5.25
CA ILE A 108 -8.47 -6.23 -6.59
C ILE A 108 -9.76 -6.93 -7.04
N GLY A 109 -10.46 -6.34 -8.01
CA GLY A 109 -11.68 -6.92 -8.55
C GLY A 109 -11.39 -8.13 -9.44
N ALA A 110 -12.32 -9.09 -9.43
CA ALA A 110 -12.51 -9.97 -10.59
C ALA A 110 -13.19 -9.15 -11.69
N MET A 111 -12.90 -9.44 -12.97
CA MET A 111 -13.77 -8.98 -14.05
C MET A 111 -15.08 -9.79 -14.03
N ASP A 112 -16.21 -9.14 -14.31
CA ASP A 112 -17.45 -9.82 -14.68
C ASP A 112 -17.23 -10.66 -15.96
N ASP A 113 -17.60 -11.94 -15.84
CA ASP A 113 -17.85 -13.01 -16.81
C ASP A 113 -17.57 -12.77 -18.32
N ASP A 114 -16.96 -13.78 -18.97
CA ASP A 114 -16.77 -14.02 -20.43
C ASP A 114 -15.35 -13.90 -21.02
N SER A 115 -14.28 -13.95 -20.22
CA SER A 115 -12.93 -14.25 -20.75
C SER A 115 -12.09 -15.10 -19.80
N ASP A 116 -11.91 -16.38 -20.16
CA ASP A 116 -11.07 -17.38 -19.48
C ASP A 116 -9.55 -17.07 -19.49
N THR A 117 -9.17 -15.85 -19.88
CA THR A 117 -7.78 -15.43 -20.12
C THR A 117 -7.44 -14.09 -19.47
N ALA A 118 -8.05 -13.77 -18.34
CA ALA A 118 -7.74 -12.55 -17.61
C ALA A 118 -6.29 -12.60 -17.07
N THR A 119 -5.39 -11.85 -17.71
CA THR A 119 -4.00 -11.72 -17.24
C THR A 119 -3.98 -10.94 -15.92
N SER A 120 -3.04 -11.25 -15.02
CA SER A 120 -2.88 -10.55 -13.73
C SER A 120 -2.82 -9.03 -13.87
N ALA A 121 -2.31 -8.53 -15.01
CA ALA A 121 -2.23 -7.11 -15.33
C ALA A 121 -3.61 -6.46 -15.55
N GLU A 122 -4.61 -7.18 -16.03
CA GLU A 122 -5.97 -6.65 -16.28
C GLU A 122 -6.79 -6.60 -15.00
N MET A 123 -6.65 -7.60 -14.12
CA MET A 123 -7.26 -7.56 -12.79
C MET A 123 -6.74 -6.37 -11.96
N LEU A 124 -5.46 -6.02 -12.08
CA LEU A 124 -4.90 -4.83 -11.45
C LEU A 124 -5.40 -3.50 -12.05
N LYS A 125 -6.00 -3.51 -13.24
CA LYS A 125 -6.68 -2.31 -13.77
C LYS A 125 -8.06 -2.14 -13.13
N ASN A 126 -8.72 -3.24 -12.75
CA ASN A 126 -10.04 -3.19 -12.10
C ASN A 126 -9.94 -3.18 -10.57
N MET A 127 -9.36 -2.12 -10.01
CA MET A 127 -9.29 -1.91 -8.56
C MET A 127 -10.45 -1.05 -8.08
N ASP A 128 -11.18 -1.53 -7.08
CA ASP A 128 -12.22 -0.79 -6.37
C ASP A 128 -11.66 -0.11 -5.10
N GLY A 129 -12.37 0.88 -4.55
CA GLY A 129 -11.96 1.65 -3.36
C GLY A 129 -11.37 3.02 -3.70
N GLU A 130 -10.15 3.32 -3.21
CA GLU A 130 -9.49 4.63 -3.42
C GLU A 130 -8.23 4.56 -4.31
N PRO A 131 -8.26 3.92 -5.51
CA PRO A 131 -7.06 3.67 -6.31
C PRO A 131 -6.35 4.93 -6.82
N ASN A 132 -7.08 6.03 -6.99
CA ASN A 132 -6.56 7.28 -7.58
C ASN A 132 -5.93 8.23 -6.56
N LYS A 133 -6.02 7.92 -5.27
CA LYS A 133 -5.43 8.73 -4.20
C LYS A 133 -3.92 8.67 -4.27
N THR A 134 -3.25 9.81 -4.13
CA THR A 134 -1.79 9.90 -4.24
C THR A 134 -1.10 9.93 -2.88
N LEU A 135 0.20 9.65 -2.87
CA LEU A 135 1.05 9.89 -1.68
C LEU A 135 0.98 11.35 -1.24
N GLY A 136 0.93 12.27 -2.20
CA GLY A 136 0.75 13.69 -1.98
C GLY A 136 -0.55 14.05 -1.26
N ASP A 137 -1.68 13.43 -1.64
CA ASP A 137 -2.96 13.61 -0.94
C ASP A 137 -2.90 13.15 0.52
N GLY A 138 -2.12 12.10 0.79
CA GLY A 138 -1.82 11.60 2.14
C GLY A 138 -0.92 12.52 2.97
N ARG A 139 -0.34 13.57 2.37
CA ARG A 139 0.72 14.42 2.91
C ARG A 139 1.98 13.64 3.28
N PHE A 140 2.34 12.68 2.44
CA PHE A 140 3.57 11.89 2.62
C PHE A 140 4.80 12.79 2.59
N VAL A 141 5.71 12.58 3.54
CA VAL A 141 7.02 13.23 3.58
C VAL A 141 8.12 12.17 3.43
N ILE A 142 9.18 12.53 2.72
CA ILE A 142 10.34 11.64 2.55
C ILE A 142 10.91 11.33 3.95
N GLY A 143 11.00 10.04 4.26
CA GLY A 143 11.37 9.55 5.59
C GLY A 143 10.20 8.86 6.31
N ASP A 144 8.97 9.13 5.90
CA ASP A 144 7.80 8.39 6.35
C ASP A 144 7.82 6.96 5.77
N PHE A 145 7.17 6.05 6.50
CA PHE A 145 7.00 4.67 6.09
C PHE A 145 5.58 4.44 5.57
N ILE A 146 5.44 3.51 4.63
CA ILE A 146 4.13 3.01 4.22
C ILE A 146 4.02 1.56 4.70
N SER A 147 2.95 1.26 5.42
CA SER A 147 2.59 -0.08 5.85
C SER A 147 1.34 -0.54 5.10
N CYS A 148 1.41 -1.75 4.56
CA CYS A 148 0.35 -2.38 3.79
C CYS A 148 -0.11 -3.66 4.49
N ALA A 149 -1.41 -3.78 4.70
CA ALA A 149 -2.05 -5.03 5.08
C ALA A 149 -2.63 -5.68 3.83
N VAL A 150 -2.13 -6.88 3.50
CA VAL A 150 -2.64 -7.69 2.39
C VAL A 150 -3.61 -8.71 2.98
N LEU A 151 -4.89 -8.55 2.65
CA LEU A 151 -5.98 -9.39 3.12
C LEU A 151 -6.44 -10.27 1.96
N PRO A 152 -6.05 -11.56 1.92
CA PRO A 152 -6.51 -12.46 0.87
C PRO A 152 -8.04 -12.60 0.92
N PRO A 153 -8.70 -13.03 -0.16
CA PRO A 153 -10.13 -13.32 -0.13
C PRO A 153 -10.45 -14.35 0.96
N ALA A 154 -11.63 -14.25 1.56
CA ALA A 154 -12.11 -15.26 2.50
C ALA A 154 -12.27 -16.63 1.80
N ALA A 155 -12.34 -17.71 2.56
CA ALA A 155 -12.60 -19.05 2.02
C ALA A 155 -13.93 -19.14 1.24
N ASP A 156 -14.87 -18.23 1.52
CA ASP A 156 -16.16 -18.06 0.85
C ASP A 156 -16.06 -17.20 -0.44
N GLY A 157 -14.85 -16.75 -0.82
CA GLY A 157 -14.62 -15.84 -1.95
C GLY A 157 -15.00 -14.38 -1.68
N SER A 158 -15.52 -14.08 -0.49
CA SER A 158 -15.88 -12.72 -0.09
C SER A 158 -14.65 -11.86 0.24
N VAL A 159 -14.78 -10.56 -0.04
CA VAL A 159 -13.75 -9.57 0.25
C VAL A 159 -13.72 -9.31 1.75
N GLN A 160 -12.56 -9.47 2.38
CA GLN A 160 -12.41 -9.15 3.81
C GLN A 160 -12.67 -7.66 4.08
N PRO A 161 -13.25 -7.30 5.24
CA PRO A 161 -13.49 -5.92 5.61
C PRO A 161 -12.17 -5.14 5.72
N ALA A 162 -12.23 -3.82 5.50
CA ALA A 162 -11.08 -2.96 5.77
C ALA A 162 -10.68 -3.09 7.25
N PRO A 163 -9.38 -3.21 7.56
CA PRO A 163 -8.91 -3.28 8.93
C PRO A 163 -9.34 -2.01 9.68
N ALA A 164 -9.77 -2.18 10.94
CA ALA A 164 -10.29 -1.07 11.74
C ALA A 164 -9.32 0.12 11.79
N ALA A 165 -9.88 1.33 11.68
CA ALA A 165 -9.12 2.55 11.88
C ALA A 165 -8.45 2.54 13.26
N LEU A 166 -7.25 3.11 13.35
CA LEU A 166 -6.59 3.31 14.63
C LEU A 166 -7.49 4.10 15.57
N VAL A 167 -7.86 3.49 16.69
CA VAL A 167 -8.45 4.16 17.86
C VAL A 167 -7.33 4.65 18.77
#